data_AF-A0A7X1IYT0-F1
#
_entry.id   AF-A0A7X1IYT0-F1
#
_cell.length_a   1.000
_cell.length_b   1.000
_cell.length_c   1.000
_cell.angle_alpha   90.00
_cell.angle_beta   90.00
_cell.angle_gamma   90.00
#
_symmetry.space_group_name_H-M   'P 1'
#
loop_
_entity.id
_entity.type
_entity.pdbx_description
1 polymer ?
#
loop_
_entity_poly.entity_id
_entity_poly.type
_entity_poly.pdbx_seq_one_letter_code
_entity_poly.pdbx_strand_id
1 'polypeptide(L)'
;MKTVVLLVKNGIGFGHLRRAVLIAEAIRNEGQLRPVIISQASSLSLFRDTPVEVINFPLLHRVSSAVAEDSYLAILDRLLERLDPAVVIEDTYPDPRYLFLKSLAQRPRLLVMRRLDGTSFDQLRMQGRFAAYDKILIAQSREDFLREGHSGDSMAAVQFGTSFSFIGNLSYSPSPAEIAQMRAAYAPNDEPLVVVNGGAGGDQMPDGYGDRLFGACAQVAARIHADGYRARFVFVTGPYYAGKPLHETGNVTVRRYEPRLAGLLSAAHVAIIKPGNNALSEALLGQAHLVLVPDVSFMEGLDEHAARIAEQYGGATATTDPEALEKLVREALARPLREVRLEPNHKGLAEAIDVIHQLAQRPLPHVPRRRLMLVLNPGSGQQADALRRAVPEPLKSALILNETAPEGPPPSIAELDAPRAGLEEVQALLVSAEPPSATPQEIADRGIRLLIAPNAVSPAVERWMRLAPSLPALAVLHGSTVTAAAGRAEFCLRRLAQALAAEEPSCVILDLSRLSDDTAIEQYLAEIGDWLRLQPVELIGPEAATALLARRLLESS
;
A
#
# COMPACT_ATOMS: atom_id res chain seq x y z
N MET A 1 -7.43 -15.63 8.63
CA MET A 1 -6.40 -14.67 9.09
C MET A 1 -6.50 -13.41 8.24
N LYS A 2 -6.55 -12.22 8.86
CA LYS A 2 -6.71 -10.95 8.13
C LYS A 2 -5.40 -10.58 7.40
N THR A 3 -5.51 -10.03 6.19
CA THR A 3 -4.35 -9.63 5.39
C THR A 3 -3.89 -8.21 5.78
N VAL A 4 -2.58 -7.99 5.90
CA VAL A 4 -1.96 -6.66 5.96
C VAL A 4 -1.13 -6.47 4.70
N VAL A 5 -1.35 -5.39 3.96
CA VAL A 5 -0.61 -5.11 2.73
C VAL A 5 0.38 -3.99 2.96
N LEU A 6 1.65 -4.24 2.62
CA LEU A 6 2.71 -3.24 2.60
C LEU A 6 2.94 -2.77 1.16
N LEU A 7 2.58 -1.53 0.86
CA LEU A 7 2.82 -0.88 -0.43
C LEU A 7 4.18 -0.19 -0.39
N VAL A 8 5.20 -0.82 -0.98
CA VAL A 8 6.55 -0.26 -0.98
C VAL A 8 6.72 0.74 -2.12
N LYS A 9 7.44 1.84 -1.85
CA LYS A 9 7.81 2.78 -2.90
C LYS A 9 8.85 2.21 -3.83
N ASN A 10 8.54 2.28 -5.11
CA ASN A 10 9.37 1.72 -6.18
C ASN A 10 10.35 2.76 -6.73
N GLY A 11 11.54 2.33 -7.15
CA GLY A 11 12.56 3.20 -7.73
C GLY A 11 13.32 4.13 -6.77
N ILE A 12 12.98 4.15 -5.47
CA ILE A 12 13.59 5.08 -4.49
C ILE A 12 14.80 4.46 -3.78
N GLY A 13 14.77 3.16 -3.49
CA GLY A 13 15.93 2.43 -2.95
C GLY A 13 15.61 1.18 -2.15
N PHE A 14 16.61 0.32 -1.95
CA PHE A 14 16.41 -0.99 -1.30
C PHE A 14 16.18 -0.93 0.21
N GLY A 15 16.54 0.18 0.87
CA GLY A 15 16.25 0.36 2.29
C GLY A 15 14.73 0.34 2.59
N HIS A 16 13.89 0.79 1.65
CA HIS A 16 12.44 0.71 1.77
C HIS A 16 11.94 -0.74 1.77
N LEU A 17 12.48 -1.55 0.86
CA LEU A 17 12.16 -2.97 0.78
C LEU A 17 12.64 -3.69 2.05
N ARG A 18 13.82 -3.34 2.58
CA ARG A 18 14.34 -3.92 3.83
C ARG A 18 13.43 -3.60 5.02
N ARG A 19 13.02 -2.35 5.20
CA ARG A 19 12.10 -1.96 6.27
C ARG A 19 10.74 -2.67 6.12
N ALA A 20 10.23 -2.80 4.90
CA ALA A 20 9.01 -3.56 4.65
C ALA A 20 9.16 -5.04 5.05
N VAL A 21 10.29 -5.68 4.72
CA VAL A 21 10.59 -7.06 5.16
C VAL A 21 10.66 -7.13 6.70
N LEU A 22 11.37 -6.20 7.34
CA LEU A 22 11.48 -6.15 8.80
C LEU A 22 10.11 -6.08 9.49
N ILE A 23 9.24 -5.19 9.02
CA ILE A 23 7.88 -5.04 9.55
C ILE A 23 7.06 -6.30 9.25
N ALA A 24 7.11 -6.80 8.03
CA ALA A 24 6.32 -7.95 7.62
C ALA A 24 6.73 -9.24 8.36
N GLU A 25 8.02 -9.48 8.59
CA GLU A 25 8.48 -10.62 9.37
C GLU A 25 8.03 -10.53 10.83
N ALA A 26 8.05 -9.33 11.42
CA ALA A 26 7.53 -9.11 12.77
C ALA A 26 6.01 -9.40 12.85
N ILE A 27 5.21 -8.90 11.89
CA ILE A 27 3.77 -9.22 11.80
C ILE A 27 3.56 -10.74 11.71
N ARG A 28 4.32 -11.42 10.84
CA ARG A 28 4.21 -12.86 10.63
C ARG A 28 4.53 -13.64 11.91
N ASN A 29 5.57 -13.23 12.64
CA ASN A 29 6.03 -13.93 13.84
C ASN A 29 5.00 -13.91 14.97
N GLU A 30 4.11 -12.91 15.02
CA GLU A 30 2.98 -12.91 15.96
C GLU A 30 1.84 -13.86 15.57
N GLY A 31 1.79 -14.30 14.31
CA GLY A 31 0.86 -15.33 13.83
C GLY A 31 -0.62 -14.91 13.75
N GLN A 32 -0.95 -13.65 14.01
CA GLN A 32 -2.33 -13.15 14.03
C GLN A 32 -2.78 -12.52 12.71
N LEU A 33 -1.84 -12.02 11.90
CA LEU A 33 -2.09 -11.33 10.64
C LEU A 33 -1.23 -11.94 9.52
N ARG A 34 -1.72 -11.84 8.28
CA ARG A 34 -1.01 -12.30 7.07
C ARG A 34 -0.38 -11.10 6.36
N PRO A 35 0.94 -10.86 6.48
CA PRO A 35 1.59 -9.78 5.76
C PRO A 35 1.83 -10.16 4.29
N VAL A 36 1.55 -9.22 3.38
CA VAL A 36 1.84 -9.30 1.95
C VAL A 36 2.58 -8.04 1.53
N ILE A 37 3.76 -8.18 0.93
CA ILE A 37 4.53 -7.07 0.39
C ILE A 37 4.19 -6.91 -1.09
N ILE A 38 3.83 -5.71 -1.51
CA ILE A 38 3.66 -5.35 -2.93
C ILE A 38 4.78 -4.41 -3.34
N SER A 39 5.54 -4.80 -4.37
CA SER A 39 6.70 -4.04 -4.84
C SER A 39 6.82 -4.04 -6.37
N GLN A 40 7.70 -3.18 -6.89
CA GLN A 40 8.31 -3.24 -8.21
C GLN A 40 9.84 -3.18 -8.02
N ALA A 41 10.38 -4.14 -7.29
CA ALA A 41 11.81 -4.28 -7.07
C ALA A 41 12.48 -4.81 -8.34
N SER A 42 13.62 -4.23 -8.72
CA SER A 42 14.45 -4.73 -9.83
C SER A 42 15.21 -6.01 -9.48
N SER A 43 15.32 -6.34 -8.19
CA SER A 43 15.96 -7.55 -7.68
C SER A 43 15.15 -8.10 -6.52
N LEU A 44 14.84 -9.41 -6.56
CA LEU A 44 14.12 -10.13 -5.51
C LEU A 44 15.04 -10.82 -4.50
N SER A 45 16.35 -10.62 -4.62
CA SER A 45 17.33 -11.30 -3.73
C SER A 45 17.13 -10.98 -2.26
N LEU A 46 16.64 -9.78 -1.93
CA LEU A 46 16.22 -9.41 -0.58
C LEU A 46 15.11 -10.33 -0.02
N PHE A 47 14.25 -10.83 -0.89
CA PHE A 47 13.05 -11.60 -0.54
C PHE A 47 13.27 -13.11 -0.66
N ARG A 48 14.45 -13.60 -1.06
CA ARG A 48 14.66 -15.04 -1.28
C ARG A 48 14.47 -15.86 -0.01
N ASP A 49 14.94 -15.32 1.10
CA ASP A 49 14.95 -16.03 2.39
C ASP A 49 13.86 -15.50 3.34
N THR A 50 13.08 -14.49 2.90
CA THR A 50 11.95 -14.02 3.73
C THR A 50 10.82 -15.03 3.63
N PRO A 51 10.19 -15.39 4.74
CA PRO A 51 9.07 -16.30 4.68
C PRO A 51 7.79 -15.59 4.19
N VAL A 52 7.79 -14.25 4.16
CA VAL A 52 6.66 -13.38 3.79
C VAL A 52 6.26 -13.51 2.31
N GLU A 53 4.96 -13.42 2.03
CA GLU A 53 4.44 -13.39 0.66
C GLU A 53 4.78 -12.06 -0.03
N VAL A 54 5.39 -12.14 -1.22
CA VAL A 54 5.79 -10.96 -2.00
C VAL A 54 5.16 -11.02 -3.39
N ILE A 55 4.41 -9.97 -3.74
CA ILE A 55 3.85 -9.76 -5.07
C ILE A 55 4.65 -8.66 -5.75
N ASN A 56 5.54 -9.06 -6.66
CA ASN A 56 6.38 -8.12 -7.39
C ASN A 56 5.82 -7.85 -8.79
N PHE A 57 5.42 -6.60 -9.04
CA PHE A 57 5.06 -6.11 -10.36
C PHE A 57 6.31 -5.80 -11.20
N PRO A 58 6.21 -5.86 -12.55
CA PRO A 58 7.24 -5.31 -13.43
C PRO A 58 7.51 -3.82 -13.13
N LEU A 59 8.70 -3.31 -13.53
CA LEU A 59 9.13 -1.92 -13.33
C LEU A 59 8.33 -0.91 -14.19
N LEU A 60 7.02 -0.81 -13.97
CA LEU A 60 6.14 0.05 -14.76
C LEU A 60 6.33 1.54 -14.46
N HIS A 61 6.90 1.90 -13.30
CA HIS A 61 7.25 3.29 -12.98
C HIS A 61 8.30 3.91 -13.91
N ARG A 62 8.98 3.11 -14.74
CA ARG A 62 9.94 3.58 -15.75
C ARG A 62 9.33 3.75 -17.14
N VAL A 63 8.10 3.32 -17.33
CA VAL A 63 7.42 3.46 -18.61
C VAL A 63 6.75 4.82 -18.61
N SER A 64 7.29 5.78 -19.35
CA SER A 64 6.72 7.12 -19.54
C SER A 64 5.46 7.06 -20.41
N SER A 65 4.40 6.44 -19.89
CA SER A 65 3.12 6.29 -20.57
C SER A 65 2.01 6.34 -19.53
N ALA A 66 1.11 7.32 -19.67
CA ALA A 66 -0.10 7.40 -18.86
C ALA A 66 -0.90 6.09 -18.91
N VAL A 67 -0.89 5.40 -20.07
CA VAL A 67 -1.55 4.10 -20.23
C VAL A 67 -0.91 3.01 -19.36
N ALA A 68 0.43 3.01 -19.21
CA ALA A 68 1.12 2.05 -18.37
C ALA A 68 0.87 2.32 -16.88
N GLU A 69 0.79 3.59 -16.49
CA GLU A 69 0.42 4.00 -15.14
C GLU A 69 -1.04 3.63 -14.81
N ASP A 70 -1.99 3.99 -15.67
CA ASP A 70 -3.41 3.64 -15.53
C ASP A 70 -3.61 2.12 -15.45
N SER A 71 -2.90 1.36 -16.28
CA SER A 71 -2.92 -0.10 -16.26
C SER A 71 -2.37 -0.65 -14.95
N TYR A 72 -1.26 -0.10 -14.45
CA TYR A 72 -0.71 -0.47 -13.15
C TYR A 72 -1.70 -0.21 -12.02
N LEU A 73 -2.30 0.97 -11.98
CA LEU A 73 -3.27 1.33 -10.94
C LEU A 73 -4.53 0.47 -11.01
N ALA A 74 -5.04 0.18 -12.21
CA ALA A 74 -6.18 -0.71 -12.37
C ALA A 74 -5.87 -2.15 -11.91
N ILE A 75 -4.68 -2.67 -12.22
CA ILE A 75 -4.27 -4.01 -11.76
C ILE A 75 -4.05 -4.02 -10.25
N LEU A 76 -3.40 -2.98 -9.70
CA LEU A 76 -3.17 -2.84 -8.26
C LEU A 76 -4.50 -2.74 -7.50
N ASP A 77 -5.46 -1.95 -7.96
CA ASP A 77 -6.78 -1.80 -7.34
C ASP A 77 -7.54 -3.13 -7.31
N ARG A 78 -7.54 -3.87 -8.43
CA ARG A 78 -8.12 -5.23 -8.50
C ARG A 78 -7.39 -6.22 -7.58
N LEU A 79 -6.07 -6.14 -7.50
CA LEU A 79 -5.30 -7.00 -6.60
C LEU A 79 -5.65 -6.71 -5.14
N LEU A 80 -5.67 -5.44 -4.74
CA LEU A 80 -6.03 -5.02 -3.39
C LEU A 80 -7.47 -5.41 -3.03
N GLU A 81 -8.40 -5.32 -3.98
CA GLU A 81 -9.75 -5.83 -3.83
C GLU A 81 -9.79 -7.35 -3.60
N ARG A 82 -8.93 -8.12 -4.26
CA ARG A 82 -8.82 -9.57 -4.06
C ARG A 82 -8.14 -9.93 -2.74
N LEU A 83 -7.10 -9.19 -2.35
CA LEU A 83 -6.32 -9.43 -1.12
C LEU A 83 -7.08 -9.05 0.15
N ASP A 84 -8.01 -8.10 0.04
CA ASP A 84 -8.86 -7.68 1.14
C ASP A 84 -8.10 -7.22 2.38
N PRO A 85 -7.21 -6.21 2.26
CA PRO A 85 -6.38 -5.79 3.38
C PRO A 85 -7.25 -5.26 4.53
N ALA A 86 -6.99 -5.77 5.73
CA ALA A 86 -7.49 -5.18 6.98
C ALA A 86 -6.72 -3.90 7.33
N VAL A 87 -5.46 -3.79 6.90
CA VAL A 87 -4.63 -2.58 7.02
C VAL A 87 -3.78 -2.45 5.77
N VAL A 88 -3.63 -1.23 5.28
CA VAL A 88 -2.69 -0.86 4.23
C VAL A 88 -1.60 0.01 4.82
N ILE A 89 -0.36 -0.41 4.62
CA ILE A 89 0.82 0.27 5.11
C ILE A 89 1.56 0.87 3.92
N GLU A 90 1.72 2.18 3.92
CA GLU A 90 2.63 2.86 3.00
C GLU A 90 3.94 3.19 3.70
N ASP A 91 5.02 3.17 2.92
CA ASP A 91 6.35 3.53 3.38
C ASP A 91 6.75 4.93 2.91
N THR A 92 7.55 5.62 3.74
CA THR A 92 8.34 6.81 3.39
C THR A 92 7.59 8.15 3.35
N TYR A 93 6.65 8.36 2.43
CA TYR A 93 5.79 9.54 2.36
C TYR A 93 4.53 9.22 1.56
N PRO A 94 3.43 9.99 1.64
CA PRO A 94 2.21 9.67 0.90
C PRO A 94 2.44 9.55 -0.61
N ASP A 95 2.01 8.45 -1.24
CA ASP A 95 2.04 8.32 -2.70
C ASP A 95 0.70 8.74 -3.32
N PRO A 96 0.64 9.83 -4.12
CA PRO A 96 -0.60 10.29 -4.74
C PRO A 96 -1.35 9.21 -5.52
N ARG A 97 -0.60 8.25 -6.11
CA ARG A 97 -1.16 7.14 -6.87
C ARG A 97 -2.03 6.21 -6.00
N TYR A 98 -1.70 6.06 -4.73
CA TYR A 98 -2.41 5.19 -3.80
C TYR A 98 -3.53 5.93 -3.06
N LEU A 99 -3.51 7.26 -3.00
CA LEU A 99 -4.51 8.05 -2.29
C LEU A 99 -5.93 7.81 -2.83
N PHE A 100 -6.06 7.65 -4.15
CA PHE A 100 -7.36 7.60 -4.85
C PHE A 100 -7.79 6.19 -5.27
N LEU A 101 -7.10 5.15 -4.83
CA LEU A 101 -7.48 3.77 -5.14
C LEU A 101 -8.80 3.41 -4.44
N LYS A 102 -9.79 2.99 -5.24
CA LYS A 102 -11.15 2.70 -4.76
C LYS A 102 -11.16 1.55 -3.76
N SER A 103 -10.31 0.56 -3.96
CA SER A 103 -10.11 -0.57 -3.04
C SER A 103 -9.66 -0.17 -1.64
N LEU A 104 -9.10 1.05 -1.48
CA LEU A 104 -8.54 1.55 -0.24
C LEU A 104 -9.42 2.56 0.50
N ALA A 105 -10.50 3.04 -0.11
CA ALA A 105 -11.30 4.18 0.40
C ALA A 105 -11.84 4.01 1.83
N GLN A 106 -12.01 2.77 2.32
CA GLN A 106 -12.56 2.46 3.65
C GLN A 106 -11.66 1.50 4.44
N ARG A 107 -10.38 1.45 4.06
CA ARG A 107 -9.39 0.62 4.73
C ARG A 107 -8.61 1.46 5.73
N PRO A 108 -8.31 0.92 6.92
CA PRO A 108 -7.30 1.49 7.78
C PRO A 108 -5.98 1.70 7.05
N ARG A 109 -5.48 2.93 7.03
CA ARG A 109 -4.23 3.32 6.37
C ARG A 109 -3.20 3.78 7.39
N LEU A 110 -2.03 3.15 7.32
CA LEU A 110 -0.87 3.47 8.12
C LEU A 110 0.23 4.03 7.21
N LEU A 111 0.83 5.15 7.58
CA LEU A 111 2.06 5.62 6.97
C LEU A 111 3.22 5.37 7.93
N VAL A 112 4.22 4.58 7.52
CA VAL A 112 5.53 4.54 8.19
C VAL A 112 6.41 5.56 7.49
N MET A 113 6.35 6.80 7.97
CA MET A 113 7.00 7.94 7.36
C MET A 113 8.47 7.97 7.74
N ARG A 114 9.36 8.09 6.75
CA ARG A 114 10.79 8.28 7.01
C ARG A 114 11.09 9.73 7.40
N ARG A 115 12.37 10.02 7.67
CA ARG A 115 12.88 11.38 7.72
C ARG A 115 12.57 12.16 6.44
N LEU A 116 12.04 13.37 6.61
CA LEU A 116 11.81 14.36 5.56
C LEU A 116 12.40 15.69 6.03
N ASP A 117 12.93 16.49 5.11
CA ASP A 117 13.27 17.87 5.42
C ASP A 117 12.01 18.72 5.72
N GLY A 118 12.23 19.88 6.35
CA GLY A 118 11.21 20.84 6.73
C GLY A 118 10.24 21.19 5.61
N THR A 119 10.79 21.64 4.49
CA THR A 119 10.03 22.10 3.32
C THR A 119 9.17 21.01 2.71
N SER A 120 9.73 19.81 2.57
CA SER A 120 9.07 18.65 2.01
C SER A 120 7.91 18.18 2.88
N PHE A 121 8.10 18.13 4.19
CA PHE A 121 7.01 17.80 5.12
C PHE A 121 5.89 18.85 5.08
N ASP A 122 6.25 20.14 5.11
CA ASP A 122 5.31 21.26 5.04
C ASP A 122 4.47 21.21 3.76
N GLN A 123 5.11 20.93 2.62
CA GLN A 123 4.41 20.81 1.33
C GLN A 123 3.39 19.67 1.34
N LEU A 124 3.75 18.49 1.85
CA LEU A 124 2.83 17.35 1.96
C LEU A 124 1.63 17.68 2.88
N ARG A 125 1.88 18.39 3.99
CA ARG A 125 0.84 18.85 4.91
C ARG A 125 -0.10 19.84 4.24
N MET A 126 0.44 20.87 3.59
CA MET A 126 -0.36 21.90 2.89
C MET A 126 -1.22 21.30 1.77
N GLN A 127 -0.75 20.24 1.12
CA GLN A 127 -1.51 19.50 0.11
C GLN A 127 -2.57 18.55 0.71
N GLY A 128 -2.71 18.48 2.04
CA GLY A 128 -3.66 17.61 2.71
C GLY A 128 -3.36 16.11 2.59
N ARG A 129 -2.15 15.73 2.12
CA ARG A 129 -1.83 14.32 1.82
C ARG A 129 -1.84 13.43 3.05
N PHE A 130 -1.59 13.97 4.24
CA PHE A 130 -1.62 13.24 5.50
C PHE A 130 -3.04 12.87 5.96
N ALA A 131 -4.09 13.56 5.47
CA ALA A 131 -5.47 13.31 5.88
C ALA A 131 -6.00 11.94 5.44
N ALA A 132 -5.34 11.29 4.47
CA ALA A 132 -5.71 9.96 4.01
C ALA A 132 -5.26 8.83 4.95
N TYR A 133 -4.53 9.13 6.03
CA TYR A 133 -3.97 8.13 6.93
C TYR A 133 -4.61 8.21 8.31
N ASP A 134 -4.98 7.05 8.83
CA ASP A 134 -5.51 6.91 10.18
C ASP A 134 -4.43 7.08 11.24
N LYS A 135 -3.22 6.62 10.91
CA LYS A 135 -2.02 6.78 11.72
C LYS A 135 -0.80 7.02 10.85
N ILE A 136 0.11 7.83 11.38
CA ILE A 136 1.40 8.17 10.79
C ILE A 136 2.46 7.92 11.85
N LEU A 137 3.27 6.88 11.63
CA LEU A 137 4.41 6.55 12.47
C LEU A 137 5.64 7.22 11.86
N ILE A 138 6.19 8.19 12.57
CA ILE A 138 7.39 8.90 12.18
C ILE A 138 8.59 8.04 12.59
N ALA A 139 9.26 7.45 11.61
CA ALA A 139 10.43 6.60 11.75
C ALA A 139 11.72 7.43 11.98
N GLN A 140 11.67 8.35 12.94
CA GLN A 140 12.79 9.14 13.42
C GLN A 140 12.55 9.56 14.87
N SER A 141 13.58 10.04 15.57
CA SER A 141 13.41 10.53 16.94
C SER A 141 12.65 11.87 16.93
N ARG A 142 11.96 12.18 18.03
CA ARG A 142 11.33 13.50 18.19
C ARG A 142 12.37 14.62 18.14
N GLU A 143 13.53 14.40 18.75
CA GLU A 143 14.63 15.37 18.81
C GLU A 143 15.16 15.72 17.41
N ASP A 144 15.35 14.71 16.56
CA ASP A 144 15.81 14.92 15.19
C ASP A 144 14.75 15.64 14.37
N PHE A 145 13.48 15.27 14.50
CA PHE A 145 12.37 15.95 13.82
C PHE A 145 12.32 17.44 14.14
N LEU A 146 12.51 17.85 15.41
CA LEU A 146 12.53 19.26 15.81
C LEU A 146 13.64 20.07 15.08
N ARG A 147 14.69 19.40 14.59
CA ARG A 147 15.87 20.03 13.95
C ARG A 147 15.79 20.08 12.43
N GLU A 148 14.77 19.51 11.81
CA GLU A 148 14.63 19.47 10.34
C GLU A 148 14.04 20.74 9.73
N GLY A 149 13.78 21.77 10.54
CA GLY A 149 13.34 23.08 10.04
C GLY A 149 11.88 23.13 9.58
N HIS A 150 10.99 22.36 10.21
CA HIS A 150 9.55 22.40 9.91
C HIS A 150 8.90 23.72 10.33
N SER A 151 7.85 24.13 9.61
CA SER A 151 7.00 25.25 10.02
C SER A 151 6.33 25.02 11.38
N GLY A 152 6.01 26.11 12.10
CA GLY A 152 5.29 26.05 13.38
C GLY A 152 3.95 25.30 13.30
N ASP A 153 3.23 25.45 12.18
CA ASP A 153 1.98 24.72 11.92
C ASP A 153 2.19 23.21 11.80
N SER A 154 3.26 22.78 11.13
CA SER A 154 3.62 21.37 11.02
C SER A 154 4.00 20.78 12.37
N MET A 155 4.74 21.55 13.17
CA MET A 155 5.07 21.15 14.54
C MET A 155 3.81 21.02 15.40
N ALA A 156 2.88 21.97 15.31
CA ALA A 156 1.60 21.91 16.01
C ALA A 156 0.76 20.71 15.55
N ALA A 157 0.70 20.44 14.24
CA ALA A 157 -0.02 19.29 13.68
C ALA A 157 0.53 17.95 14.20
N VAL A 158 1.85 17.80 14.32
CA VAL A 158 2.47 16.59 14.86
C VAL A 158 2.33 16.51 16.38
N GLN A 159 2.44 17.63 17.10
CA GLN A 159 2.40 17.65 18.56
C GLN A 159 0.98 17.47 19.12
N PHE A 160 -0.01 18.09 18.50
CA PHE A 160 -1.38 18.13 19.00
C PHE A 160 -2.35 17.29 18.16
N GLY A 161 -1.94 16.84 16.97
CA GLY A 161 -2.73 15.94 16.14
C GLY A 161 -2.74 14.52 16.71
N THR A 162 -3.85 13.81 16.54
CA THR A 162 -4.03 12.45 17.04
C THR A 162 -3.48 11.38 16.10
N SER A 163 -3.14 11.74 14.86
CA SER A 163 -2.69 10.81 13.84
C SER A 163 -1.19 10.51 13.89
N PHE A 164 -0.36 11.38 14.48
CA PHE A 164 1.10 11.24 14.46
C PHE A 164 1.64 10.58 15.73
N SER A 165 2.70 9.78 15.58
CA SER A 165 3.49 9.25 16.70
C SER A 165 4.92 9.01 16.27
N PHE A 166 5.88 9.15 17.18
CA PHE A 166 7.29 8.89 16.91
C PHE A 166 7.62 7.48 17.36
N ILE A 167 8.14 6.68 16.45
CA ILE A 167 8.57 5.31 16.74
C ILE A 167 10.10 5.15 16.67
N GLY A 168 10.84 6.21 16.32
CA GLY A 168 12.28 6.11 16.06
C GLY A 168 12.56 5.36 14.74
N ASN A 169 13.82 5.36 14.30
CA ASN A 169 14.12 4.75 13.01
C ASN A 169 14.00 3.22 13.05
N LEU A 170 13.44 2.62 12.00
CA LEU A 170 13.33 1.18 11.84
C LEU A 170 14.36 0.72 10.81
N SER A 171 15.43 0.09 11.29
CA SER A 171 16.52 -0.45 10.48
C SER A 171 16.83 -1.88 10.88
N TYR A 172 17.35 -2.65 9.94
CA TYR A 172 17.71 -4.04 10.19
C TYR A 172 19.00 -4.12 11.01
N SER A 173 18.98 -4.91 12.08
CA SER A 173 20.16 -5.17 12.91
C SER A 173 20.73 -6.54 12.57
N PRO A 174 21.96 -6.61 12.02
CA PRO A 174 22.57 -7.88 11.65
C PRO A 174 22.99 -8.66 12.90
N SER A 175 22.82 -9.98 12.86
CA SER A 175 23.30 -10.85 13.94
C SER A 175 24.84 -10.92 13.97
N PRO A 176 25.47 -11.26 15.12
CA PRO A 176 26.91 -11.49 15.18
C PRO A 176 27.42 -12.53 14.16
N ALA A 177 26.61 -13.57 13.90
CA ALA A 177 26.93 -14.59 12.90
C ALA A 177 26.91 -14.02 11.47
N GLU A 178 25.98 -13.15 11.14
CA GLU A 178 25.94 -12.46 9.84
C GLU A 178 27.16 -11.56 9.65
N ILE A 179 27.54 -10.79 10.68
CA ILE A 179 28.72 -9.92 10.66
C ILE A 179 29.98 -10.74 10.43
N ALA A 180 30.16 -11.83 11.19
CA ALA A 180 31.31 -12.74 11.04
C ALA A 180 31.36 -13.38 9.65
N GLN A 181 30.19 -13.76 9.09
CA GLN A 181 30.11 -14.31 7.75
C GLN A 181 30.51 -13.28 6.68
N MET A 182 30.06 -12.03 6.81
CA MET A 182 30.46 -10.96 5.88
C MET A 182 31.96 -10.65 5.99
N ARG A 183 32.51 -10.64 7.20
CA ARG A 183 33.95 -10.48 7.43
C ARG A 183 34.74 -11.58 6.72
N ALA A 184 34.39 -12.85 6.94
CA ALA A 184 35.06 -14.00 6.32
C ALA A 184 34.94 -13.98 4.79
N ALA A 185 33.81 -13.52 4.24
CA ALA A 185 33.59 -13.47 2.79
C ALA A 185 34.42 -12.39 2.09
N TYR A 186 34.63 -11.22 2.72
CA TYR A 186 35.24 -10.06 2.07
C TYR A 186 36.67 -9.71 2.55
N ALA A 187 37.05 -10.16 3.74
CA ALA A 187 38.38 -10.02 4.34
C ALA A 187 38.80 -11.34 5.04
N PRO A 188 39.04 -12.43 4.27
CA PRO A 188 39.28 -13.77 4.80
C PRO A 188 40.58 -13.90 5.61
N ASN A 189 41.56 -13.01 5.42
CA ASN A 189 42.81 -13.00 6.18
C ASN A 189 42.80 -11.90 7.26
N ASP A 190 41.60 -11.51 7.71
CA ASP A 190 41.35 -10.47 8.70
C ASP A 190 41.90 -9.09 8.31
N GLU A 191 41.93 -8.81 7.01
CA GLU A 191 42.36 -7.51 6.51
C GLU A 191 41.40 -6.37 6.91
N PRO A 192 41.90 -5.13 7.05
CA PRO A 192 41.02 -3.98 7.22
C PRO A 192 40.04 -3.78 6.06
N LEU A 193 38.75 -3.95 6.34
CA LEU A 193 37.68 -3.79 5.36
C LEU A 193 37.17 -2.34 5.25
N VAL A 194 37.16 -1.80 4.03
CA VAL A 194 36.56 -0.52 3.65
C VAL A 194 35.36 -0.78 2.75
N VAL A 195 34.17 -0.37 3.19
CA VAL A 195 32.92 -0.57 2.42
C VAL A 195 32.49 0.77 1.86
N VAL A 196 32.26 0.82 0.55
CA VAL A 196 31.77 2.01 -0.16
C VAL A 196 30.36 1.75 -0.66
N ASN A 197 29.39 2.57 -0.24
CA ASN A 197 27.99 2.45 -0.64
C ASN A 197 27.46 3.76 -1.24
N GLY A 198 27.13 3.73 -2.53
CA GLY A 198 26.55 4.87 -3.25
C GLY A 198 25.02 5.00 -3.13
N GLY A 199 24.41 4.30 -2.17
CA GLY A 199 22.96 4.13 -2.08
C GLY A 199 22.42 3.12 -3.07
N ALA A 200 21.18 3.31 -3.52
CA ALA A 200 20.53 2.40 -4.47
C ALA A 200 21.00 2.58 -5.93
N GLY A 201 21.84 3.57 -6.21
CA GLY A 201 22.36 3.87 -7.55
C GLY A 201 21.61 4.96 -8.32
N GLY A 202 20.63 5.65 -7.71
CA GLY A 202 20.14 6.95 -8.18
C GLY A 202 19.18 6.96 -9.38
N ASP A 203 18.13 6.12 -9.38
CA ASP A 203 17.16 6.06 -10.50
C ASP A 203 16.36 7.36 -10.71
N GLN A 204 16.21 8.19 -9.66
CA GLN A 204 15.42 9.42 -9.73
C GLN A 204 16.20 10.64 -10.24
N MET A 205 17.54 10.64 -10.12
CA MET A 205 18.40 11.72 -10.60
C MET A 205 19.75 11.13 -11.05
N PRO A 206 19.96 10.89 -12.37
CA PRO A 206 21.26 10.49 -12.91
C PRO A 206 22.19 11.71 -12.95
N ASP A 207 22.65 12.15 -11.79
CA ASP A 207 23.52 13.32 -11.61
C ASP A 207 25.02 12.97 -11.67
N GLY A 208 25.35 11.71 -11.93
CA GLY A 208 26.72 11.20 -11.98
C GLY A 208 27.40 11.03 -10.61
N TYR A 209 26.67 11.15 -9.50
CA TYR A 209 27.24 11.00 -8.15
C TYR A 209 27.97 9.68 -7.96
N GLY A 210 27.36 8.56 -8.37
CA GLY A 210 27.97 7.24 -8.22
C GLY A 210 29.32 7.14 -8.93
N ASP A 211 29.45 7.68 -10.14
CA ASP A 211 30.71 7.70 -10.88
C ASP A 211 31.79 8.52 -10.18
N ARG A 212 31.41 9.68 -9.62
CA ARG A 212 32.34 10.51 -8.84
C ARG A 212 32.81 9.79 -7.58
N LEU A 213 31.88 9.21 -6.80
CA LEU A 213 32.19 8.51 -5.56
C LEU A 213 33.06 7.27 -5.81
N PHE A 214 32.62 6.36 -6.68
CA PHE A 214 33.34 5.11 -6.93
C PHE A 214 34.65 5.36 -7.67
N GLY A 215 34.69 6.33 -8.59
CA GLY A 215 35.92 6.74 -9.27
C GLY A 215 36.97 7.28 -8.30
N ALA A 216 36.57 8.15 -7.36
CA ALA A 216 37.47 8.65 -6.33
C ALA A 216 37.94 7.52 -5.39
N CYS A 217 37.02 6.68 -4.91
CA CYS A 217 37.36 5.56 -4.04
C CYS A 217 38.27 4.52 -4.72
N ALA A 218 38.14 4.30 -6.04
CA ALA A 218 39.03 3.43 -6.79
C ALA A 218 40.47 3.95 -6.82
N GLN A 219 40.65 5.29 -6.96
CA GLN A 219 41.96 5.91 -6.88
C GLN A 219 42.56 5.77 -5.47
N VAL A 220 41.76 6.01 -4.43
CA VAL A 220 42.18 5.82 -3.03
C VAL A 220 42.61 4.37 -2.78
N ALA A 221 41.82 3.40 -3.22
CA ALA A 221 42.13 1.97 -3.08
C ALA A 221 43.44 1.59 -3.79
N ALA A 222 43.68 2.11 -4.99
CA ALA A 222 44.91 1.88 -5.74
C ALA A 222 46.15 2.45 -5.03
N ARG A 223 46.06 3.68 -4.50
CA ARG A 223 47.15 4.33 -3.75
C ARG A 223 47.46 3.60 -2.45
N ILE A 224 46.44 3.23 -1.68
CA ILE A 224 46.60 2.46 -0.44
C ILE A 224 47.25 1.10 -0.73
N HIS A 225 46.87 0.44 -1.84
CA HIS A 225 47.49 -0.82 -2.26
C HIS A 225 48.96 -0.65 -2.68
N ALA A 226 49.27 0.41 -3.44
CA ALA A 226 50.63 0.72 -3.88
C ALA A 226 51.59 0.98 -2.72
N ASP A 227 51.09 1.55 -1.62
CA ASP A 227 51.85 1.77 -0.37
C ASP A 227 52.02 0.49 0.48
N GLY A 228 51.50 -0.66 0.03
CA GLY A 228 51.62 -1.94 0.71
C GLY A 228 50.63 -2.18 1.85
N TYR A 229 49.64 -1.29 2.04
CA TYR A 229 48.57 -1.52 3.01
C TYR A 229 47.61 -2.59 2.48
N ARG A 230 47.32 -3.60 3.31
CA ARG A 230 46.49 -4.75 2.94
C ARG A 230 44.98 -4.50 3.04
N ALA A 231 44.53 -3.26 3.08
CA ALA A 231 43.10 -2.95 3.19
C ALA A 231 42.30 -3.45 1.98
N ARG A 232 41.14 -4.04 2.23
CA ARG A 232 40.20 -4.58 1.24
C ARG A 232 39.05 -3.61 1.03
N PHE A 233 38.76 -3.24 -0.20
CA PHE A 233 37.68 -2.35 -0.58
C PHE A 233 36.52 -3.16 -1.18
N VAL A 234 35.30 -2.88 -0.74
CA VAL A 234 34.08 -3.46 -1.30
C VAL A 234 33.17 -2.34 -1.76
N PHE A 235 32.96 -2.25 -3.07
CA PHE A 235 32.08 -1.26 -3.69
C PHE A 235 30.70 -1.87 -3.90
N VAL A 236 29.70 -1.36 -3.18
CA VAL A 236 28.30 -1.73 -3.35
C VAL A 236 27.59 -0.61 -4.11
N THR A 237 27.38 -0.83 -5.42
CA THR A 237 26.90 0.23 -6.32
C THR A 237 25.41 0.49 -6.24
N GLY A 238 24.64 -0.54 -5.92
CA GLY A 238 23.19 -0.50 -5.93
C GLY A 238 22.61 -0.96 -7.27
N PRO A 239 21.40 -1.52 -7.27
CA PRO A 239 20.82 -2.16 -8.45
C PRO A 239 20.42 -1.17 -9.54
N TYR A 240 20.22 0.11 -9.20
CA TYR A 240 19.89 1.17 -10.13
C TYR A 240 21.11 1.95 -10.64
N TYR A 241 22.32 1.55 -10.25
CA TYR A 241 23.53 2.19 -10.76
C TYR A 241 23.63 2.01 -12.28
N ALA A 242 23.61 3.13 -12.99
CA ALA A 242 23.71 3.22 -14.46
C ALA A 242 25.01 3.89 -14.92
N GLY A 243 25.98 4.04 -14.01
CA GLY A 243 27.27 4.66 -14.28
C GLY A 243 28.26 3.75 -15.02
N LYS A 244 29.52 4.19 -15.08
CA LYS A 244 30.59 3.45 -15.76
C LYS A 244 30.83 2.09 -15.09
N PRO A 245 31.09 1.01 -15.87
CA PRO A 245 31.51 -0.26 -15.30
C PRO A 245 32.74 -0.09 -14.40
N LEU A 246 32.67 -0.64 -13.19
CA LEU A 246 33.79 -0.66 -12.25
C LEU A 246 34.52 -2.00 -12.37
N HIS A 247 35.85 -1.95 -12.28
CA HIS A 247 36.70 -3.14 -12.40
C HIS A 247 37.16 -3.63 -11.03
N GLU A 248 37.12 -4.95 -10.82
CA GLU A 248 37.74 -5.58 -9.66
C GLU A 248 39.26 -5.56 -9.78
N THR A 249 39.95 -5.42 -8.65
CA THR A 249 41.41 -5.44 -8.55
C THR A 249 41.84 -6.35 -7.39
N GLY A 250 43.15 -6.51 -7.18
CA GLY A 250 43.67 -7.33 -6.07
C GLY A 250 43.14 -6.93 -4.68
N ASN A 251 42.77 -5.67 -4.48
CA ASN A 251 42.20 -5.18 -3.23
C ASN A 251 40.78 -4.59 -3.37
N VAL A 252 40.18 -4.56 -4.56
CA VAL A 252 38.82 -4.03 -4.79
C VAL A 252 37.89 -5.14 -5.26
N THR A 253 36.76 -5.28 -4.57
CA THR A 253 35.64 -6.15 -4.96
C THR A 253 34.43 -5.30 -5.30
N VAL A 254 33.76 -5.59 -6.42
CA VAL A 254 32.60 -4.81 -6.87
C VAL A 254 31.35 -5.67 -6.79
N ARG A 255 30.32 -5.16 -6.13
CA ARG A 255 29.01 -5.80 -6.01
C ARG A 255 27.95 -4.83 -6.46
N ARG A 256 27.16 -5.26 -7.45
CA ARG A 256 25.97 -4.49 -7.84
C ARG A 256 24.94 -4.45 -6.72
N TYR A 257 24.78 -5.56 -6.02
CA TYR A 257 23.83 -5.69 -4.92
C TYR A 257 24.35 -6.66 -3.87
N GLU A 258 24.18 -6.31 -2.60
CA GLU A 258 24.54 -7.13 -1.45
C GLU A 258 23.31 -7.27 -0.53
N PRO A 259 22.63 -8.44 -0.50
CA PRO A 259 21.48 -8.68 0.37
C PRO A 259 21.82 -8.67 1.86
N ARG A 260 23.09 -8.62 2.27
CA ARG A 260 23.50 -8.51 3.67
C ARG A 260 24.32 -7.25 3.91
N LEU A 261 23.94 -6.15 3.24
CA LEU A 261 24.63 -4.87 3.33
C LEU A 261 24.78 -4.38 4.77
N ALA A 262 23.76 -4.54 5.61
CA ALA A 262 23.84 -4.15 7.03
C ALA A 262 24.95 -4.93 7.77
N GLY A 263 25.01 -6.25 7.58
CA GLY A 263 26.10 -7.08 8.10
C GLY A 263 27.47 -6.69 7.54
N LEU A 264 27.55 -6.36 6.25
CA LEU A 264 28.78 -5.90 5.61
C LEU A 264 29.25 -4.55 6.16
N LEU A 265 28.35 -3.58 6.32
CA LEU A 265 28.64 -2.28 6.95
C LEU A 265 29.09 -2.46 8.39
N SER A 266 28.48 -3.40 9.12
CA SER A 266 28.85 -3.71 10.50
C SER A 266 30.20 -4.44 10.63
N ALA A 267 30.62 -5.17 9.60
CA ALA A 267 31.93 -5.84 9.53
C ALA A 267 33.07 -4.90 9.08
N ALA A 268 32.74 -3.70 8.59
CA ALA A 268 33.69 -2.74 8.06
C ALA A 268 34.50 -2.05 9.16
N HIS A 269 35.73 -1.67 8.85
CA HIS A 269 36.49 -0.69 9.64
C HIS A 269 36.15 0.74 9.22
N VAL A 270 35.93 0.94 7.92
CA VAL A 270 35.55 2.24 7.35
C VAL A 270 34.34 2.04 6.45
N ALA A 271 33.30 2.85 6.66
CA ALA A 271 32.11 2.88 5.81
C ALA A 271 32.02 4.25 5.13
N ILE A 272 32.24 4.27 3.81
CA ILE A 272 32.10 5.45 2.96
C ILE A 272 30.73 5.40 2.31
N ILE A 273 29.80 6.26 2.74
CA ILE A 273 28.39 6.12 2.33
C ILE A 273 27.77 7.44 1.86
N LYS A 274 26.85 7.36 0.90
CA LYS A 274 25.81 8.39 0.74
C LYS A 274 24.87 8.30 1.96
N PRO A 275 24.71 9.34 2.77
CA PRO A 275 24.05 9.27 4.08
C PRO A 275 22.50 9.28 3.97
N GLY A 276 21.92 8.43 3.14
CA GLY A 276 20.47 8.21 3.12
C GLY A 276 20.01 7.52 4.40
N ASN A 277 18.79 7.82 4.87
CA ASN A 277 18.30 7.45 6.21
C ASN A 277 18.53 5.96 6.58
N ASN A 278 18.21 5.04 5.66
CA ASN A 278 18.29 3.60 5.93
C ASN A 278 19.74 3.10 6.00
N ALA A 279 20.56 3.41 4.97
CA ALA A 279 21.95 2.97 4.91
C ALA A 279 22.81 3.59 6.01
N LEU A 280 22.54 4.86 6.34
CA LEU A 280 23.18 5.54 7.47
C LEU A 280 22.86 4.85 8.79
N SER A 281 21.60 4.48 9.01
CA SER A 281 21.22 3.81 10.26
C SER A 281 21.78 2.40 10.36
N GLU A 282 21.81 1.65 9.26
CA GLU A 282 22.47 0.34 9.20
C GLU A 282 23.99 0.46 9.48
N ALA A 283 24.66 1.51 8.97
CA ALA A 283 26.06 1.77 9.26
C ALA A 283 26.29 2.19 10.73
N LEU A 284 25.37 2.96 11.31
CA LEU A 284 25.46 3.44 12.68
C LEU A 284 25.33 2.34 13.74
N LEU A 285 24.69 1.20 13.40
CA LEU A 285 24.64 0.00 14.24
C LEU A 285 26.00 -0.71 14.35
N GLY A 286 26.86 -0.55 13.34
CA GLY A 286 28.21 -1.11 13.30
C GLY A 286 29.25 -0.24 14.02
N GLN A 287 30.50 -0.71 14.09
CA GLN A 287 31.61 0.03 14.70
C GLN A 287 32.53 0.71 13.68
N ALA A 288 32.15 0.71 12.41
CA ALA A 288 32.93 1.35 11.36
C ALA A 288 33.08 2.86 11.63
N HIS A 289 34.23 3.41 11.25
CA HIS A 289 34.40 4.84 11.08
C HIS A 289 33.61 5.30 9.85
N LEU A 290 32.79 6.34 10.04
CA LEU A 290 31.92 6.85 8.98
C LEU A 290 32.62 7.95 8.19
N VAL A 291 32.66 7.78 6.87
CA VAL A 291 32.98 8.85 5.92
C VAL A 291 31.70 9.13 5.13
N LEU A 292 30.99 10.17 5.53
CA LEU A 292 29.70 10.54 4.96
C LEU A 292 29.94 11.45 3.76
N VAL A 293 29.49 11.04 2.58
CA VAL A 293 29.64 11.80 1.34
C VAL A 293 28.25 12.26 0.90
N PRO A 294 27.70 13.33 1.52
CA PRO A 294 26.37 13.85 1.18
C PRO A 294 26.34 14.34 -0.26
N ASP A 295 25.12 14.34 -0.81
CA ASP A 295 24.79 14.72 -2.17
C ASP A 295 23.28 14.97 -2.24
N VAL A 296 22.76 15.41 -3.38
CA VAL A 296 21.32 15.70 -3.53
C VAL A 296 20.50 14.45 -3.24
N SER A 297 19.50 14.56 -2.36
CA SER A 297 18.50 13.52 -2.11
C SER A 297 17.11 14.09 -2.26
N PHE A 298 16.18 13.26 -2.73
CA PHE A 298 14.79 13.65 -2.87
C PHE A 298 14.13 13.79 -1.50
N MET A 299 13.66 14.99 -1.16
CA MET A 299 12.96 15.32 0.09
C MET A 299 13.78 15.09 1.38
N GLU A 300 15.11 15.06 1.29
CA GLU A 300 16.01 14.94 2.44
C GLU A 300 17.18 15.92 2.28
N GLY A 301 17.38 16.80 3.27
CA GLY A 301 18.61 17.59 3.40
C GLY A 301 19.73 16.71 3.95
N LEU A 302 20.72 16.34 3.12
CA LEU A 302 21.77 15.41 3.55
C LEU A 302 22.95 16.11 4.24
N ASP A 303 23.33 17.32 3.84
CA ASP A 303 24.55 17.98 4.32
C ASP A 303 24.52 18.26 5.83
N GLU A 304 23.52 19.00 6.29
CA GLU A 304 23.38 19.35 7.70
C GLU A 304 23.16 18.11 8.57
N HIS A 305 22.42 17.12 8.06
CA HIS A 305 22.17 15.87 8.77
C HIS A 305 23.46 15.05 8.91
N ALA A 306 24.25 14.93 7.84
CA ALA A 306 25.53 14.24 7.88
C ALA A 306 26.50 14.90 8.87
N ALA A 307 26.54 16.23 8.92
CA ALA A 307 27.36 16.97 9.88
C ALA A 307 26.94 16.66 11.33
N ARG A 308 25.63 16.73 11.64
CA ARG A 308 25.10 16.39 12.98
C ARG A 308 25.42 14.96 13.39
N ILE A 309 25.25 14.00 12.47
CA ILE A 309 25.50 12.58 12.76
C ILE A 309 26.99 12.31 12.95
N ALA A 310 27.86 12.93 12.15
CA ALA A 310 29.31 12.83 12.32
C ALA A 310 29.76 13.39 13.67
N GLU A 311 29.17 14.48 14.14
CA GLU A 311 29.42 15.06 15.47
C GLU A 311 28.93 14.13 16.59
N GLN A 312 27.68 13.67 16.52
CA GLN A 312 27.05 12.88 17.58
C GLN A 312 27.64 11.49 17.74
N TYR A 313 27.89 10.80 16.63
CA TYR A 313 28.31 9.41 16.63
C TYR A 313 29.81 9.25 16.38
N GLY A 314 30.48 10.26 15.83
CA GLY A 314 31.87 10.18 15.39
C GLY A 314 31.96 9.73 13.93
N GLY A 315 32.79 10.44 13.17
CA GLY A 315 32.98 10.26 11.74
C GLY A 315 33.46 11.54 11.10
N ALA A 316 33.38 11.63 9.77
CA ALA A 316 33.67 12.84 9.02
C ALA A 316 32.74 12.98 7.82
N THR A 317 32.42 14.22 7.48
CA THR A 317 31.81 14.57 6.19
C THR A 317 32.89 14.83 5.16
N ALA A 318 32.70 14.34 3.94
CA ALA A 318 33.64 14.50 2.83
C ALA A 318 32.92 14.83 1.52
N THR A 319 33.69 15.28 0.53
CA THR A 319 33.26 15.37 -0.87
C THR A 319 33.79 14.16 -1.66
N THR A 320 33.49 14.08 -2.95
CA THR A 320 34.08 13.06 -3.84
C THR A 320 35.50 13.41 -4.31
N ASP A 321 36.23 14.26 -3.57
CA ASP A 321 37.63 14.56 -3.84
C ASP A 321 38.55 13.39 -3.38
N PRO A 322 39.35 12.79 -4.26
CA PRO A 322 40.21 11.65 -3.89
C PRO A 322 41.21 11.96 -2.78
N GLU A 323 41.78 13.17 -2.73
CA GLU A 323 42.78 13.52 -1.72
C GLU A 323 42.15 13.66 -0.33
N ALA A 324 41.01 14.35 -0.23
CA ALA A 324 40.25 14.44 1.00
C ALA A 324 39.78 13.06 1.49
N LEU A 325 39.26 12.21 0.59
CA LEU A 325 38.82 10.86 0.93
C LEU A 325 39.99 9.99 1.39
N GLU A 326 41.13 10.03 0.69
CA GLU A 326 42.32 9.26 1.07
C GLU A 326 42.78 9.58 2.48
N LYS A 327 42.87 10.88 2.81
CA LYS A 327 43.26 11.35 4.14
C LYS A 327 42.34 10.75 5.21
N LEU A 328 41.02 10.89 5.03
CA LEU A 328 40.03 10.39 5.99
C LEU A 328 40.06 8.86 6.12
N VAL A 329 40.21 8.13 5.01
CA VAL A 329 40.32 6.67 5.02
C VAL A 329 41.57 6.22 5.78
N ARG A 330 42.73 6.85 5.53
CA ARG A 330 43.97 6.51 6.25
C ARG A 330 43.89 6.82 7.73
N GLU A 331 43.34 8.00 8.08
CA GLU A 331 43.11 8.36 9.49
C GLU A 331 42.18 7.38 10.20
N ALA A 332 41.11 6.95 9.52
CA ALA A 332 40.16 5.97 10.05
C ALA A 332 40.80 4.58 10.19
N LEU A 333 41.57 4.11 9.21
CA LEU A 333 42.27 2.82 9.26
C LEU A 333 43.35 2.76 10.36
N ALA A 334 43.89 3.92 10.77
CA ALA A 334 44.89 4.02 11.82
C ALA A 334 44.28 4.10 13.25
N ARG A 335 42.96 4.26 13.37
CA ARG A 335 42.27 4.40 14.65
C ARG A 335 41.59 3.08 15.08
N PRO A 336 41.39 2.86 16.38
CA PRO A 336 40.49 1.81 16.85
C PRO A 336 39.06 2.08 16.37
N LEU A 337 38.31 1.00 16.14
CA LEU A 337 36.90 1.06 15.75
C LEU A 337 36.08 1.96 16.68
N ARG A 338 35.01 2.55 16.14
CA ARG A 338 34.12 3.47 16.85
C ARG A 338 33.42 2.76 18.02
N GLU A 339 33.43 3.40 19.20
CA GLU A 339 32.79 2.87 20.41
C GLU A 339 31.30 3.18 20.48
N VAL A 340 30.93 4.44 20.19
CA VAL A 340 29.53 4.90 20.19
C VAL A 340 28.82 4.26 19.02
N ARG A 341 27.65 3.66 19.22
CA ARG A 341 26.81 3.08 18.16
C ARG A 341 25.34 3.41 18.39
N LEU A 342 24.55 3.31 17.34
CA LEU A 342 23.09 3.32 17.47
C LEU A 342 22.65 2.00 18.10
N GLU A 343 21.64 2.05 18.97
CA GLU A 343 21.03 0.84 19.52
C GLU A 343 19.89 0.34 18.61
N PRO A 344 19.73 -0.98 18.43
CA PRO A 344 18.62 -1.54 17.68
C PRO A 344 17.25 -1.11 18.24
N ASN A 345 16.38 -0.59 17.36
CA ASN A 345 15.08 -0.05 17.77
C ASN A 345 13.97 -1.12 17.82
N HIS A 346 14.14 -2.11 18.70
CA HIS A 346 13.14 -3.17 18.90
C HIS A 346 11.82 -2.63 19.47
N LYS A 347 11.89 -1.60 20.33
CA LYS A 347 10.71 -0.97 20.92
C LYS A 347 9.85 -0.29 19.86
N GLY A 348 10.45 0.51 18.97
CA GLY A 348 9.73 1.16 17.88
C GLY A 348 9.10 0.18 16.90
N LEU A 349 9.75 -0.96 16.65
CA LEU A 349 9.17 -2.03 15.86
C LEU A 349 7.93 -2.62 16.56
N ALA A 350 8.03 -2.96 17.85
CA ALA A 350 6.89 -3.46 18.61
C ALA A 350 5.72 -2.46 18.64
N GLU A 351 5.98 -1.18 18.88
CA GLU A 351 4.95 -0.13 18.83
C GLU A 351 4.29 -0.03 17.45
N ALA A 352 5.05 -0.19 16.37
CA ALA A 352 4.49 -0.24 15.03
C ALA A 352 3.56 -1.45 14.83
N ILE A 353 3.95 -2.63 15.34
CA ILE A 353 3.11 -3.83 15.29
C ILE A 353 1.82 -3.64 16.10
N ASP A 354 1.89 -3.11 17.32
CA ASP A 354 0.71 -2.80 18.15
C ASP A 354 -0.29 -1.90 17.42
N VAL A 355 0.20 -0.84 16.75
CA VAL A 355 -0.66 0.05 15.95
C VAL A 355 -1.30 -0.69 14.77
N ILE A 356 -0.55 -1.57 14.10
CA ILE A 356 -1.08 -2.40 13.00
C ILE A 356 -2.20 -3.32 13.50
N HIS A 357 -2.03 -3.96 14.67
CA HIS A 357 -3.06 -4.79 15.28
C HIS A 357 -4.31 -3.98 15.66
N GLN A 358 -4.13 -2.81 16.29
CA GLN A 358 -5.24 -1.91 16.63
C GLN A 358 -6.03 -1.48 15.38
N LEU A 359 -5.33 -1.13 14.28
CA LEU A 359 -5.97 -0.77 13.02
C LEU A 359 -6.71 -1.97 12.40
N ALA A 360 -6.14 -3.17 12.45
CA ALA A 360 -6.75 -4.39 11.91
C ALA A 360 -8.00 -4.85 12.69
N GLN A 361 -8.12 -4.41 13.95
CA GLN A 361 -9.25 -4.69 14.84
C GLN A 361 -10.32 -3.59 14.81
N ARG A 362 -10.15 -2.52 14.03
CA ARG A 362 -11.12 -1.42 14.00
C ARG A 362 -12.52 -1.92 13.67
N PRO A 363 -13.54 -1.45 14.42
CA PRO A 363 -14.92 -1.83 14.18
C PRO A 363 -15.35 -1.40 12.78
N LEU A 364 -16.38 -2.08 12.29
CA LEU A 364 -17.03 -1.73 11.04
C LEU A 364 -17.61 -0.30 11.10
N PRO A 365 -17.64 0.42 9.96
CA PRO A 365 -18.18 1.76 9.92
C PRO A 365 -19.65 1.78 10.35
N HIS A 366 -20.02 2.76 11.17
CA HIS A 366 -21.43 3.07 11.44
C HIS A 366 -21.98 3.93 10.29
N VAL A 367 -23.18 3.61 9.81
CA VAL A 367 -23.83 4.36 8.73
C VAL A 367 -24.95 5.25 9.29
N PRO A 368 -25.15 6.45 8.73
CA PRO A 368 -26.30 7.29 9.11
C PRO A 368 -27.61 6.64 8.65
N ARG A 369 -28.76 7.20 9.09
CA ARG A 369 -30.06 6.70 8.67
C ARG A 369 -30.22 6.78 7.15
N ARG A 370 -30.37 5.63 6.50
CA ARG A 370 -30.38 5.50 5.03
C ARG A 370 -31.35 4.39 4.59
N ARG A 371 -31.71 4.40 3.31
CA ARG A 371 -32.52 3.36 2.67
C ARG A 371 -31.69 2.56 1.68
N LEU A 372 -31.77 1.24 1.79
CA LEU A 372 -31.01 0.28 1.00
C LEU A 372 -31.93 -0.66 0.26
N MET A 373 -31.75 -0.76 -1.04
CA MET A 373 -32.27 -1.86 -1.83
C MET A 373 -31.18 -2.92 -1.95
N LEU A 374 -31.31 -3.99 -1.15
CA LEU A 374 -30.38 -5.12 -1.16
C LEU A 374 -30.94 -6.23 -2.06
N VAL A 375 -30.22 -6.57 -3.12
CA VAL A 375 -30.60 -7.62 -4.08
C VAL A 375 -29.65 -8.80 -3.92
N LEU A 376 -30.17 -9.99 -3.66
CA LEU A 376 -29.41 -11.23 -3.55
C LEU A 376 -29.39 -11.93 -4.91
N ASN A 377 -28.21 -12.15 -5.46
CA ASN A 377 -28.01 -12.99 -6.64
C ASN A 377 -27.48 -14.37 -6.21
N PRO A 378 -28.29 -15.45 -6.29
CA PRO A 378 -27.86 -16.80 -5.92
C PRO A 378 -26.80 -17.39 -6.88
N GLY A 379 -26.67 -16.87 -8.10
CA GLY A 379 -25.83 -17.45 -9.14
C GLY A 379 -26.44 -18.67 -9.83
N SER A 380 -25.79 -19.12 -10.91
CA SER A 380 -26.30 -20.19 -11.76
C SER A 380 -26.30 -21.55 -11.04
N GLY A 381 -27.47 -22.17 -10.93
CA GLY A 381 -27.65 -23.53 -10.39
C GLY A 381 -28.08 -23.64 -8.92
N GLN A 382 -28.15 -22.53 -8.18
CA GLN A 382 -28.73 -22.53 -6.83
C GLN A 382 -30.24 -22.31 -6.87
N GLN A 383 -31.01 -23.08 -6.08
CA GLN A 383 -32.47 -22.92 -6.03
C GLN A 383 -32.83 -21.74 -5.12
N ALA A 384 -33.57 -20.75 -5.66
CA ALA A 384 -34.12 -19.62 -4.91
C ALA A 384 -34.84 -20.04 -3.60
N ASP A 385 -35.47 -21.21 -3.58
CA ASP A 385 -36.18 -21.75 -2.41
C ASP A 385 -35.23 -22.21 -1.28
N ALA A 386 -33.99 -22.59 -1.59
CA ALA A 386 -32.96 -22.84 -0.59
C ALA A 386 -32.47 -21.51 0.02
N LEU A 387 -32.22 -20.51 -0.83
CA LEU A 387 -31.81 -19.18 -0.37
C LEU A 387 -32.86 -18.55 0.56
N ARG A 388 -34.15 -18.67 0.26
CA ARG A 388 -35.27 -18.21 1.11
C ARG A 388 -35.19 -18.70 2.56
N ARG A 389 -34.75 -19.95 2.76
CA ARG A 389 -34.60 -20.54 4.11
C ARG A 389 -33.35 -20.05 4.82
N ALA A 390 -32.33 -19.66 4.05
CA ALA A 390 -31.04 -19.21 4.55
C ALA A 390 -31.01 -17.70 4.92
N VAL A 391 -31.97 -16.90 4.46
CA VAL A 391 -32.01 -15.46 4.74
C VAL A 391 -32.45 -15.20 6.19
N PRO A 392 -31.62 -14.52 7.01
CA PRO A 392 -31.96 -14.20 8.40
C PRO A 392 -32.99 -13.06 8.50
N GLU A 393 -33.66 -12.95 9.65
CA GLU A 393 -34.72 -11.95 9.91
C GLU A 393 -34.39 -10.52 9.43
N PRO A 394 -33.20 -9.95 9.72
CA PRO A 394 -32.89 -8.58 9.32
C PRO A 394 -32.83 -8.37 7.80
N LEU A 395 -32.74 -9.46 7.02
CA LEU A 395 -32.62 -9.45 5.57
C LEU A 395 -33.87 -9.95 4.86
N LYS A 396 -34.97 -10.23 5.58
CA LYS A 396 -36.20 -10.76 4.96
C LYS A 396 -36.80 -9.85 3.88
N SER A 397 -36.62 -8.53 4.02
CA SER A 397 -37.04 -7.54 3.02
C SER A 397 -36.02 -7.36 1.89
N ALA A 398 -34.96 -8.18 1.83
CA ALA A 398 -34.08 -8.21 0.67
C ALA A 398 -34.82 -8.73 -0.56
N LEU A 399 -34.34 -8.33 -1.73
CA LEU A 399 -34.87 -8.74 -3.02
C LEU A 399 -34.05 -9.90 -3.56
N ILE A 400 -34.61 -10.68 -4.47
CA ILE A 400 -33.90 -11.76 -5.17
C ILE A 400 -33.80 -11.46 -6.65
N LEU A 401 -32.61 -11.72 -7.23
CA LEU A 401 -32.41 -11.68 -8.67
C LEU A 401 -32.85 -13.02 -9.28
N ASN A 402 -33.89 -12.98 -10.09
CA ASN A 402 -34.37 -14.11 -10.87
C ASN A 402 -33.71 -14.07 -12.26
N GLU A 403 -32.69 -14.91 -12.45
CA GLU A 403 -32.12 -15.17 -13.77
C GLU A 403 -33.07 -16.06 -14.58
N THR A 404 -33.31 -15.68 -15.83
CA THR A 404 -34.06 -16.45 -16.82
C THR A 404 -33.09 -17.15 -17.76
N ALA A 405 -33.58 -18.14 -18.52
CA ALA A 405 -32.78 -18.79 -19.55
C ALA A 405 -32.22 -17.76 -20.56
N PRO A 406 -31.13 -18.06 -21.29
CA PRO A 406 -30.49 -17.14 -22.24
C PRO A 406 -31.42 -16.55 -23.32
N GLU A 407 -32.52 -17.24 -23.64
CA GLU A 407 -33.55 -16.81 -24.60
C GLU A 407 -34.81 -16.22 -23.92
N GLY A 408 -34.77 -16.06 -22.59
CA GLY A 408 -35.87 -15.55 -21.77
C GLY A 408 -35.89 -14.02 -21.62
N PRO A 409 -36.91 -13.48 -20.94
CA PRO A 409 -36.97 -12.04 -20.66
C PRO A 409 -35.79 -11.63 -19.75
N PRO A 410 -35.31 -10.38 -19.80
CA PRO A 410 -34.14 -9.92 -19.02
C PRO A 410 -34.26 -10.22 -17.51
N PRO A 411 -33.13 -10.34 -16.78
CA PRO A 411 -33.13 -10.67 -15.36
C PRO A 411 -34.01 -9.72 -14.56
N SER A 412 -34.88 -10.30 -13.73
CA SER A 412 -35.90 -9.57 -12.98
C SER A 412 -35.59 -9.58 -11.50
N ILE A 413 -35.96 -8.50 -10.81
CA ILE A 413 -35.78 -8.36 -9.37
C ILE A 413 -37.15 -8.31 -8.72
N ALA A 414 -37.35 -9.20 -7.75
CA ALA A 414 -38.61 -9.37 -7.03
C ALA A 414 -38.38 -9.49 -5.53
N GLU A 415 -39.45 -9.34 -4.74
CA GLU A 415 -39.41 -9.61 -3.31
C GLU A 415 -39.07 -11.08 -3.05
N LEU A 416 -38.33 -11.34 -1.97
CA LEU A 416 -37.89 -12.69 -1.62
C LEU A 416 -39.07 -13.67 -1.46
N ASP A 417 -40.18 -13.20 -0.86
CA ASP A 417 -41.37 -13.99 -0.54
C ASP A 417 -42.43 -14.03 -1.66
N ALA A 418 -42.20 -13.37 -2.80
CA ALA A 418 -43.17 -13.36 -3.91
C ALA A 418 -43.39 -14.79 -4.48
N PRO A 419 -44.65 -15.23 -4.69
CA PRO A 419 -44.93 -16.54 -5.29
C PRO A 419 -44.30 -16.64 -6.69
N ARG A 420 -43.79 -17.83 -7.06
CA ARG A 420 -43.34 -18.10 -8.44
C ARG A 420 -44.57 -18.24 -9.35
N ALA A 421 -45.25 -17.14 -9.66
CA ALA A 421 -46.42 -17.16 -10.55
C ALA A 421 -46.60 -15.82 -11.28
N GLY A 422 -46.48 -15.87 -12.61
CA GLY A 422 -46.95 -14.80 -13.51
C GLY A 422 -46.02 -13.58 -13.64
N LEU A 423 -45.97 -13.02 -14.85
CA LEU A 423 -45.24 -11.79 -15.20
C LEU A 423 -45.84 -10.51 -14.55
N GLU A 424 -46.79 -10.64 -13.63
CA GLU A 424 -47.59 -9.54 -13.07
C GLU A 424 -47.01 -8.92 -11.79
N GLU A 425 -45.96 -9.51 -11.19
CA GLU A 425 -45.34 -9.02 -9.93
C GLU A 425 -43.89 -8.51 -10.08
N VAL A 426 -43.35 -8.41 -11.30
CA VAL A 426 -41.98 -7.91 -11.52
C VAL A 426 -41.93 -6.40 -11.38
N GLN A 427 -41.29 -5.89 -10.32
CA GLN A 427 -41.26 -4.45 -10.03
C GLN A 427 -39.98 -3.73 -10.51
N ALA A 428 -38.89 -4.46 -10.75
CA ALA A 428 -37.62 -3.90 -11.26
C ALA A 428 -36.89 -4.84 -12.24
N LEU A 429 -36.09 -4.25 -13.12
CA LEU A 429 -35.32 -4.96 -14.15
C LEU A 429 -33.84 -4.59 -14.08
N LEU A 430 -32.97 -5.61 -14.08
CA LEU A 430 -31.52 -5.42 -14.13
C LEU A 430 -31.10 -5.19 -15.58
N VAL A 431 -30.54 -4.02 -15.89
CA VAL A 431 -30.09 -3.67 -17.25
C VAL A 431 -28.60 -3.94 -17.41
N SER A 432 -28.24 -4.50 -18.57
CA SER A 432 -26.85 -4.80 -18.94
C SER A 432 -26.18 -3.61 -19.66
N ALA A 433 -25.00 -3.83 -20.23
CA ALA A 433 -24.37 -2.85 -21.12
C ALA A 433 -25.19 -2.61 -22.41
N GLU A 434 -25.96 -3.61 -22.86
CA GLU A 434 -26.85 -3.51 -24.00
C GLU A 434 -28.30 -3.29 -23.55
N PRO A 435 -29.10 -2.51 -24.31
CA PRO A 435 -30.49 -2.29 -24.00
C PRO A 435 -31.31 -3.58 -24.16
N PRO A 436 -32.40 -3.74 -23.38
CA PRO A 436 -33.35 -4.82 -23.60
C PRO A 436 -33.91 -4.82 -25.02
N SER A 437 -34.31 -6.00 -25.51
CA SER A 437 -35.01 -6.15 -26.79
C SER A 437 -36.40 -5.51 -26.79
N ALA A 438 -37.06 -5.48 -25.63
CA ALA A 438 -38.30 -4.73 -25.43
C ALA A 438 -38.02 -3.21 -25.41
N THR A 439 -38.95 -2.43 -25.92
CA THR A 439 -38.96 -0.96 -25.83
C THR A 439 -39.21 -0.49 -24.40
N PRO A 440 -38.83 0.75 -24.03
CA PRO A 440 -39.13 1.28 -22.69
C PRO A 440 -40.63 1.28 -22.38
N GLN A 441 -41.49 1.55 -23.37
CA GLN A 441 -42.95 1.52 -23.17
C GLN A 441 -43.45 0.09 -22.91
N GLU A 442 -42.99 -0.91 -23.66
CA GLU A 442 -43.37 -2.32 -23.41
C GLU A 442 -42.94 -2.79 -22.02
N ILE A 443 -41.85 -2.26 -21.48
CA ILE A 443 -41.41 -2.52 -20.10
C ILE A 443 -42.35 -1.83 -19.10
N ALA A 444 -42.71 -0.57 -19.35
CA ALA A 444 -43.67 0.15 -18.51
C ALA A 444 -45.08 -0.46 -18.53
N ASP A 445 -45.54 -0.97 -19.67
CA ASP A 445 -46.83 -1.62 -19.82
C ASP A 445 -46.91 -2.94 -19.04
N ARG A 446 -45.75 -3.57 -18.76
CA ARG A 446 -45.63 -4.73 -17.87
C ARG A 446 -45.63 -4.37 -16.38
N GLY A 447 -45.89 -3.11 -16.03
CA GLY A 447 -45.92 -2.65 -14.63
C GLY A 447 -44.55 -2.34 -14.02
N ILE A 448 -43.45 -2.56 -14.74
CA ILE A 448 -42.10 -2.26 -14.26
C ILE A 448 -41.89 -0.74 -14.23
N ARG A 449 -41.34 -0.22 -13.14
CA ARG A 449 -41.09 1.23 -12.97
C ARG A 449 -39.64 1.58 -12.67
N LEU A 450 -38.80 0.59 -12.41
CA LEU A 450 -37.42 0.77 -11.99
C LEU A 450 -36.46 -0.07 -12.86
N LEU A 451 -35.43 0.59 -13.38
CA LEU A 451 -34.27 -0.04 -14.01
C LEU A 451 -33.08 0.08 -13.06
N ILE A 452 -32.35 -1.03 -12.87
CA ILE A 452 -31.16 -1.09 -12.03
C ILE A 452 -29.94 -1.33 -12.92
N ALA A 453 -28.99 -0.40 -12.91
CA ALA A 453 -27.72 -0.54 -13.62
C ALA A 453 -26.62 -0.93 -12.62
N PRO A 454 -26.03 -2.14 -12.68
CA PRO A 454 -25.13 -2.70 -11.65
C PRO A 454 -23.80 -1.97 -11.45
N ASN A 455 -23.53 -0.92 -12.25
CA ASN A 455 -22.41 0.01 -12.13
C ASN A 455 -22.84 1.40 -12.59
N ALA A 456 -22.70 1.69 -13.89
CA ALA A 456 -23.13 2.91 -14.55
C ALA A 456 -24.10 2.57 -15.69
N VAL A 457 -25.01 3.48 -15.99
CA VAL A 457 -25.86 3.34 -17.18
C VAL A 457 -24.97 3.43 -18.41
N SER A 458 -25.10 2.46 -19.32
CA SER A 458 -24.32 2.53 -20.55
C SER A 458 -24.89 3.62 -21.47
N PRO A 459 -24.05 4.27 -22.31
CA PRO A 459 -24.54 5.23 -23.30
C PRO A 459 -25.56 4.63 -24.29
N ALA A 460 -25.56 3.31 -24.48
CA ALA A 460 -26.52 2.61 -25.30
C ALA A 460 -27.90 2.55 -24.63
N VAL A 461 -27.96 2.22 -23.34
CA VAL A 461 -29.19 2.22 -22.54
C VAL A 461 -29.76 3.63 -22.38
N GLU A 462 -28.91 4.63 -22.11
CA GLU A 462 -29.35 6.04 -22.06
C GLU A 462 -29.97 6.50 -23.38
N ARG A 463 -29.31 6.17 -24.50
CA ARG A 463 -29.81 6.51 -25.84
C ARG A 463 -31.13 5.79 -26.13
N TRP A 464 -31.25 4.52 -25.76
CA TRP A 464 -32.47 3.73 -25.94
C TRP A 464 -33.65 4.35 -25.18
N MET A 465 -33.48 4.72 -23.91
CA MET A 465 -34.52 5.43 -23.15
C MET A 465 -34.89 6.79 -23.75
N ARG A 466 -33.89 7.54 -24.25
CA ARG A 466 -34.11 8.88 -24.83
C ARG A 466 -34.82 8.85 -26.18
N LEU A 467 -34.51 7.87 -27.03
CA LEU A 467 -35.08 7.76 -28.38
C LEU A 467 -36.50 7.20 -28.37
N ALA A 468 -36.87 6.43 -27.35
CA ALA A 468 -38.20 5.83 -27.21
C ALA A 468 -38.72 5.97 -25.77
N PRO A 469 -38.97 7.21 -25.27
CA PRO A 469 -39.36 7.42 -23.88
C PRO A 469 -40.70 6.73 -23.56
N SER A 470 -40.84 6.24 -22.33
CA SER A 470 -42.08 5.63 -21.84
C SER A 470 -42.94 6.60 -21.05
N LEU A 471 -44.24 6.30 -20.97
CA LEU A 471 -45.21 6.96 -20.12
C LEU A 471 -45.93 5.90 -19.26
N PRO A 472 -45.73 5.88 -17.93
CA PRO A 472 -44.82 6.74 -17.17
C PRO A 472 -43.34 6.44 -17.48
N ALA A 473 -42.48 7.44 -17.26
CA ALA A 473 -41.03 7.29 -17.43
C ALA A 473 -40.47 6.25 -16.44
N LEU A 474 -39.52 5.44 -16.90
CA LEU A 474 -38.81 4.49 -16.05
C LEU A 474 -37.79 5.24 -15.18
N ALA A 475 -37.82 4.98 -13.87
CA ALA A 475 -36.77 5.45 -12.97
C ALA A 475 -35.51 4.61 -13.16
N VAL A 476 -34.34 5.21 -13.01
CA VAL A 476 -33.05 4.51 -13.09
C VAL A 476 -32.30 4.67 -11.79
N LEU A 477 -31.84 3.55 -11.23
CA LEU A 477 -31.04 3.50 -10.02
C LEU A 477 -29.70 2.83 -10.32
N HIS A 478 -28.61 3.46 -9.88
CA HIS A 478 -27.30 2.85 -9.93
C HIS A 478 -27.14 1.84 -8.80
N GLY A 479 -26.71 0.64 -9.17
CA GLY A 479 -26.35 -0.42 -8.26
C GLY A 479 -24.84 -0.54 -8.13
N SER A 480 -24.39 -1.13 -7.03
CA SER A 480 -23.04 -1.67 -6.89
C SER A 480 -23.11 -3.18 -6.73
N THR A 481 -22.31 -3.92 -7.50
CA THR A 481 -22.22 -5.38 -7.34
C THR A 481 -21.09 -5.74 -6.38
N VAL A 482 -21.38 -6.61 -5.42
CA VAL A 482 -20.40 -7.16 -4.47
C VAL A 482 -20.45 -8.67 -4.55
N THR A 483 -19.38 -9.32 -4.99
CA THR A 483 -19.29 -10.78 -4.98
C THR A 483 -18.89 -11.28 -3.59
N ALA A 484 -19.74 -12.10 -3.00
CA ALA A 484 -19.52 -12.75 -1.72
C ALA A 484 -18.39 -13.80 -1.81
N ALA A 485 -17.70 -14.01 -0.70
CA ALA A 485 -16.67 -15.03 -0.58
C ALA A 485 -16.54 -15.47 0.88
N ALA A 486 -16.28 -16.77 1.09
CA ALA A 486 -16.14 -17.33 2.42
C ALA A 486 -15.05 -16.59 3.23
N GLY A 487 -15.37 -16.22 4.47
CA GLY A 487 -14.47 -15.47 5.35
C GLY A 487 -14.23 -14.01 4.97
N ARG A 488 -15.02 -13.44 4.04
CA ARG A 488 -14.91 -12.04 3.57
C ARG A 488 -16.15 -11.19 3.83
N ALA A 489 -16.97 -11.54 4.82
CA ALA A 489 -18.17 -10.75 5.14
C ALA A 489 -17.84 -9.31 5.55
N GLU A 490 -16.78 -9.10 6.35
CA GLU A 490 -16.33 -7.74 6.75
C GLU A 490 -16.08 -6.82 5.54
N PHE A 491 -15.52 -7.36 4.45
CA PHE A 491 -15.33 -6.62 3.21
C PHE A 491 -16.64 -6.16 2.60
N CYS A 492 -17.60 -7.07 2.51
CA CYS A 492 -18.94 -6.76 2.02
C CYS A 492 -19.62 -5.71 2.88
N LEU A 493 -19.47 -5.79 4.21
CA LEU A 493 -20.01 -4.79 5.13
C LEU A 493 -19.41 -3.40 4.90
N ARG A 494 -18.09 -3.31 4.66
CA ARG A 494 -17.45 -2.04 4.27
C ARG A 494 -17.92 -1.53 2.90
N ARG A 495 -18.15 -2.41 1.92
CA ARG A 495 -18.71 -2.06 0.61
C ARG A 495 -20.17 -1.58 0.70
N LEU A 496 -20.98 -2.23 1.53
CA LEU A 496 -22.35 -1.81 1.83
C LEU A 496 -22.36 -0.42 2.46
N ALA A 497 -21.50 -0.19 3.46
CA ALA A 497 -21.35 1.13 4.07
C ALA A 497 -20.90 2.20 3.06
N GLN A 498 -20.01 1.86 2.12
CA GLN A 498 -19.59 2.76 1.04
C GLN A 498 -20.77 3.14 0.13
N ALA A 499 -21.57 2.17 -0.30
CA ALA A 499 -22.74 2.42 -1.13
C ALA A 499 -23.78 3.31 -0.41
N LEU A 500 -24.02 3.03 0.87
CA LEU A 500 -24.90 3.80 1.76
C LEU A 500 -24.44 5.24 2.01
N ALA A 501 -23.13 5.50 1.95
CA ALA A 501 -22.57 6.83 2.07
C ALA A 501 -22.66 7.62 0.74
N ALA A 502 -22.61 6.94 -0.40
CA ALA A 502 -22.50 7.56 -1.71
C ALA A 502 -23.84 8.04 -2.28
N GLU A 503 -24.87 7.20 -2.22
CA GLU A 503 -26.18 7.49 -2.84
C GLU A 503 -27.32 7.13 -1.87
N GLU A 504 -28.48 7.75 -2.05
CA GLU A 504 -29.73 7.40 -1.36
C GLU A 504 -30.88 7.46 -2.38
N PRO A 505 -31.85 6.54 -2.42
CA PRO A 505 -31.67 5.18 -1.92
C PRO A 505 -30.43 4.54 -2.58
N SER A 506 -29.72 3.69 -1.84
CA SER A 506 -28.59 2.94 -2.40
C SER A 506 -29.07 1.59 -2.91
N CYS A 507 -28.48 1.07 -3.99
CA CYS A 507 -28.73 -0.30 -4.46
C CYS A 507 -27.44 -1.12 -4.39
N VAL A 508 -27.49 -2.28 -3.73
CA VAL A 508 -26.36 -3.22 -3.70
C VAL A 508 -26.84 -4.60 -4.14
N ILE A 509 -26.15 -5.17 -5.12
CA ILE A 509 -26.37 -6.52 -5.62
C ILE A 509 -25.30 -7.42 -5.00
N LEU A 510 -25.71 -8.30 -4.11
CA LEU A 510 -24.85 -9.26 -3.45
C LEU A 510 -24.84 -10.57 -4.25
N ASP A 511 -23.74 -10.83 -4.93
CA ASP A 511 -23.53 -12.02 -5.75
C ASP A 511 -22.96 -13.17 -4.90
N LEU A 512 -23.79 -14.17 -4.63
CA LEU A 512 -23.50 -15.33 -3.77
C LEU A 512 -22.87 -16.50 -4.53
N SER A 513 -22.64 -16.38 -5.85
CA SER A 513 -22.21 -17.47 -6.73
C SER A 513 -20.88 -18.13 -6.35
N ARG A 514 -20.05 -17.49 -5.52
CA ARG A 514 -18.74 -18.03 -5.08
C ARG A 514 -18.77 -18.70 -3.70
N LEU A 515 -19.92 -18.78 -3.05
CA LEU A 515 -20.07 -19.53 -1.81
C LEU A 515 -20.32 -21.02 -2.14
N SER A 516 -19.60 -21.90 -1.46
CA SER A 516 -19.50 -23.32 -1.83
C SER A 516 -20.75 -24.15 -1.57
N ASP A 517 -21.55 -23.74 -0.59
CA ASP A 517 -22.69 -24.49 -0.07
C ASP A 517 -23.66 -23.57 0.72
N ASP A 518 -24.83 -24.10 1.04
CA ASP A 518 -25.90 -23.40 1.76
C ASP A 518 -25.44 -22.92 3.16
N THR A 519 -24.57 -23.67 3.84
CA THR A 519 -24.06 -23.28 5.16
C THR A 519 -23.16 -22.04 5.08
N ALA A 520 -22.29 -21.97 4.08
CA ALA A 520 -21.47 -20.79 3.83
C ALA A 520 -22.33 -19.56 3.48
N ILE A 521 -23.44 -19.75 2.76
CA ILE A 521 -24.43 -18.69 2.46
C ILE A 521 -25.13 -18.23 3.75
N GLU A 522 -25.65 -19.15 4.55
CA GLU A 522 -26.32 -18.86 5.83
C GLU A 522 -25.42 -18.06 6.76
N GLN A 523 -24.18 -18.52 6.98
CA GLN A 523 -23.21 -17.82 7.84
C GLN A 523 -22.90 -16.42 7.32
N TYR A 524 -22.67 -16.30 6.01
CA TYR A 524 -22.34 -15.02 5.39
C TYR A 524 -23.49 -14.02 5.47
N LEU A 525 -24.73 -14.46 5.20
CA LEU A 525 -25.92 -13.63 5.32
C LEU A 525 -26.24 -13.29 6.77
N ALA A 526 -26.01 -14.21 7.72
CA ALA A 526 -26.15 -13.95 9.16
C ALA A 526 -25.24 -12.80 9.62
N GLU A 527 -23.95 -12.81 9.23
CA GLU A 527 -23.02 -11.71 9.53
C GLU A 527 -23.51 -10.37 8.95
N ILE A 528 -24.04 -10.38 7.72
CA ILE A 528 -24.60 -9.18 7.10
C ILE A 528 -25.84 -8.68 7.85
N GLY A 529 -26.76 -9.60 8.19
CA GLY A 529 -27.99 -9.31 8.91
C GLY A 529 -27.72 -8.77 10.31
N ASP A 530 -26.77 -9.34 11.05
CA ASP A 530 -26.38 -8.89 12.38
C ASP A 530 -25.79 -7.48 12.35
N TRP A 531 -24.94 -7.17 11.36
CA TRP A 531 -24.45 -5.80 11.20
C TRP A 531 -25.58 -4.83 10.86
N LEU A 532 -26.43 -5.15 9.87
CA LEU A 532 -27.55 -4.29 9.45
C LEU A 532 -28.54 -4.04 10.59
N ARG A 533 -28.79 -5.02 11.47
CA ARG A 533 -29.65 -4.87 12.67
C ARG A 533 -29.14 -3.77 13.62
N LEU A 534 -27.82 -3.57 13.67
CA LEU A 534 -27.17 -2.55 14.50
C LEU A 534 -27.06 -1.20 13.79
N GLN A 535 -27.43 -1.12 12.51
CA GLN A 535 -27.40 0.12 11.73
C GLN A 535 -28.80 0.73 11.61
N PRO A 536 -28.92 2.07 11.49
CA PRO A 536 -30.18 2.74 11.19
C PRO A 536 -30.55 2.62 9.70
N VAL A 537 -30.42 1.44 9.09
CA VAL A 537 -30.70 1.21 7.67
C VAL A 537 -32.07 0.57 7.50
N GLU A 538 -32.88 1.15 6.61
CA GLU A 538 -34.18 0.60 6.20
C GLU A 538 -34.01 -0.14 4.87
N LEU A 539 -34.32 -1.44 4.84
CA LEU A 539 -34.40 -2.18 3.58
C LEU A 539 -35.69 -1.79 2.85
N ILE A 540 -35.56 -1.47 1.56
CA ILE A 540 -36.69 -1.02 0.73
C ILE A 540 -36.80 -1.84 -0.55
N GLY A 541 -38.04 -2.00 -1.03
CA GLY A 541 -38.34 -2.59 -2.33
C GLY A 541 -38.35 -1.58 -3.49
N PRO A 542 -38.56 -2.06 -4.73
CA PRO A 542 -38.55 -1.22 -5.93
C PRO A 542 -39.55 -0.06 -5.92
N GLU A 543 -40.77 -0.28 -5.42
CA GLU A 543 -41.81 0.76 -5.36
C GLU A 543 -41.36 1.97 -4.52
N ALA A 544 -40.85 1.71 -3.31
CA ALA A 544 -40.34 2.74 -2.43
C ALA A 544 -39.12 3.45 -3.04
N ALA A 545 -38.23 2.73 -3.72
CA ALA A 545 -37.09 3.32 -4.43
C ALA A 545 -37.56 4.25 -5.57
N THR A 546 -38.51 3.81 -6.40
CA THR A 546 -39.12 4.62 -7.46
C THR A 546 -39.79 5.87 -6.90
N ALA A 547 -40.54 5.76 -5.80
CA ALA A 547 -41.19 6.92 -5.17
C ALA A 547 -40.16 7.97 -4.70
N LEU A 548 -39.03 7.53 -4.15
CA LEU A 548 -37.95 8.43 -3.72
C LEU A 548 -37.25 9.12 -4.89
N LEU A 549 -36.98 8.38 -5.96
CA LEU A 549 -36.39 8.93 -7.18
C LEU A 549 -37.35 9.93 -7.85
N ALA A 550 -38.64 9.60 -7.93
CA ALA A 550 -39.67 10.48 -8.46
C ALA A 550 -39.81 11.76 -7.63
N ARG A 551 -39.76 11.67 -6.29
CA ARG A 551 -39.80 12.84 -5.40
C ARG A 551 -38.64 13.79 -5.66
N ARG A 552 -37.43 13.29 -5.91
CA ARG A 552 -36.27 14.14 -6.24
C ARG A 552 -36.45 14.93 -7.52
N LEU A 553 -37.16 14.38 -8.51
CA LEU A 553 -37.50 15.11 -9.72
C LEU A 553 -38.40 16.32 -9.44
N LEU A 554 -39.21 16.27 -8.37
CA LEU A 554 -40.05 17.39 -7.91
C LEU A 554 -39.29 18.39 -7.03
N GLU A 555 -38.19 17.98 -6.39
CA GLU A 555 -37.35 18.82 -5.54
C GLU A 555 -36.24 19.55 -6.34
N SER A 556 -35.93 19.07 -7.56
CA SER A 556 -34.88 19.60 -8.44
C SER A 556 -35.41 20.54 -9.53
N SER A 557 -36.71 20.85 -9.50
CA SER A 557 -37.44 21.77 -10.38
C SER A 557 -37.92 22.98 -9.58
#